data_AF-A0A8S1VPR0-F1
#
_entry.id   AF-A0A8S1VPR0-F1
#
_cell.length_a   1.000
_cell.length_b   1.000
_cell.length_c   1.000
_cell.angle_alpha   90.00
_cell.angle_beta   90.00
_cell.angle_gamma   90.00
#
_symmetry.space_group_name_H-M   'P 1'
#
loop_
_entity.id
_entity.type
_entity.pdbx_description
1 polymer ?
#
loop_
_entity_poly.entity_id
_entity_poly.type
_entity_poly.pdbx_seq_one_letter_code
_entity_poly.pdbx_strand_id
1 'polypeptide(L)'
;MIAENRDHYGFPKQNTQQPSKEEMLKINARIEKWRKMIPKIPQLMANNDSKLKSRLRKGIPEGIRMLIWPCLAEIDQMKIQAKRTYKELIESQEISPHDSQITLDVMRTFQSNDLIKMDTITSQSLFTVLRAISLTFQDMGYCQGLNYLAGSFLLLMNDELVYWHLYSLLTKYGCLDTYINPTNTLKYFYALDILIKQFLPDVHARFAKFNIVPFYYAAEWFITLFSSILPMQIFLRVTDIFWYEHHKTTFRASLAILKIRKEEILTAKSMEQVIAILKDQKFFNNFDPEKFIKIAMKDFIFSKKDLRKYYDQFAAAQKK
;
A
#
# COMPACT_ATOMS: atom_id res chain seq x y z
N MET A 1 21.73 16.23 -7.70
CA MET A 1 21.52 15.85 -9.11
C MET A 1 21.11 14.39 -9.15
N ILE A 2 19.92 14.08 -9.66
CA ILE A 2 19.47 12.70 -9.87
C ILE A 2 20.30 12.13 -11.02
N ALA A 3 20.92 10.95 -10.85
CA ALA A 3 21.72 10.33 -11.90
C ALA A 3 20.87 10.09 -13.17
N GLU A 4 21.46 10.22 -14.37
CA GLU A 4 20.75 10.19 -15.68
C GLU A 4 19.88 8.92 -15.90
N ASN A 5 20.15 7.85 -15.15
CA ASN A 5 19.46 6.55 -15.21
C ASN A 5 18.39 6.34 -14.12
N ARG A 6 17.86 7.39 -13.48
CA ARG A 6 16.80 7.27 -12.45
C ARG A 6 15.48 7.97 -12.85
N ASP A 7 14.35 7.39 -12.44
CA ASP A 7 13.05 8.05 -12.55
C ASP A 7 12.95 9.22 -11.55
N HIS A 8 11.88 10.01 -11.64
CA HIS A 8 11.69 11.17 -10.76
C HIS A 8 11.37 10.78 -9.29
N TYR A 9 11.17 9.49 -9.01
CA TYR A 9 11.08 8.94 -7.67
C TYR A 9 12.43 8.42 -7.14
N GLY A 10 13.52 8.53 -7.89
CA GLY A 10 14.86 8.10 -7.47
C GLY A 10 15.12 6.61 -7.64
N PHE A 11 14.23 5.85 -8.29
CA PHE A 11 14.43 4.45 -8.64
C PHE A 11 15.11 4.32 -10.02
N PRO A 12 15.76 3.20 -10.35
CA PRO A 12 16.28 2.98 -11.70
C PRO A 12 15.19 3.20 -12.77
N LYS A 13 15.49 3.98 -13.82
CA LYS A 13 14.55 4.19 -14.94
C LYS A 13 14.15 2.83 -15.49
N GLN A 14 12.85 2.61 -15.54
CA GLN A 14 12.28 1.57 -16.39
C GLN A 14 12.30 2.08 -17.83
N ASN A 15 12.19 1.20 -18.83
CA ASN A 15 12.10 1.57 -20.25
C ASN A 15 10.77 2.32 -20.54
N THR A 16 10.63 3.53 -20.01
CA THR A 16 9.48 4.41 -20.24
C THR A 16 9.92 5.49 -21.21
N GLN A 17 9.41 5.41 -22.44
CA GLN A 17 9.51 6.51 -23.39
C GLN A 17 8.81 7.74 -22.79
N GLN A 18 9.35 8.94 -23.05
CA GLN A 18 8.62 10.15 -22.71
C GLN A 18 7.24 10.13 -23.36
N PRO A 19 6.19 10.60 -22.67
CA PRO A 19 4.86 10.60 -23.24
C PRO A 19 4.85 11.45 -24.52
N SER A 20 4.25 10.91 -25.58
CA SER A 20 3.98 11.65 -26.80
C SER A 20 3.10 12.88 -26.53
N LYS A 21 3.10 13.84 -27.45
CA LYS A 21 2.23 15.03 -27.37
C LYS A 21 0.74 14.65 -27.20
N GLU A 22 0.30 13.58 -27.87
CA GLU A 22 -1.08 13.09 -27.77
C GLU A 22 -1.37 12.50 -26.37
N GLU A 23 -0.41 11.77 -25.78
CA GLU A 23 -0.54 11.25 -24.42
C GLU A 23 -0.56 12.37 -23.39
N MET A 24 0.27 13.40 -23.56
CA MET A 24 0.24 14.60 -22.72
C MET A 24 -1.12 15.30 -22.76
N LEU A 25 -1.73 15.43 -23.96
CA LEU A 25 -3.08 15.97 -24.09
C LEU A 25 -4.13 15.12 -23.35
N LYS A 26 -4.03 13.79 -23.45
CA LYS A 26 -4.90 12.86 -22.71
C LYS A 26 -4.71 12.98 -21.20
N ILE A 27 -3.48 13.12 -20.72
CA ILE A 27 -3.16 13.36 -19.30
C ILE A 27 -3.77 14.68 -18.83
N ASN A 28 -3.58 15.77 -19.56
CA ASN A 28 -4.13 17.08 -19.22
C ASN A 28 -5.67 17.08 -19.18
N ALA A 29 -6.31 16.43 -20.15
CA ALA A 29 -7.77 16.26 -20.15
C ALA A 29 -8.26 15.44 -18.93
N ARG A 30 -7.49 14.45 -18.47
CA ARG A 30 -7.78 13.70 -17.23
C ARG A 30 -7.58 14.56 -15.99
N ILE A 31 -6.53 15.37 -15.94
CA ILE A 31 -6.26 16.30 -14.84
C ILE A 31 -7.43 17.27 -14.67
N GLU A 32 -7.90 17.89 -15.75
CA GLU A 32 -9.01 18.84 -15.69
C GLU A 32 -10.32 18.18 -15.22
N LYS A 33 -10.56 16.95 -15.70
CA LYS A 33 -11.68 16.12 -15.23
C LYS A 33 -11.61 15.79 -13.75
N TRP A 34 -10.42 15.66 -13.17
CA TRP A 34 -10.20 15.43 -11.74
C TRP A 34 -10.33 16.72 -10.93
N ARG A 35 -9.77 17.84 -11.40
CA ARG A 35 -9.89 19.16 -10.75
C ARG A 35 -11.34 19.53 -10.46
N LYS A 36 -12.23 19.31 -11.44
CA LYS A 36 -13.69 19.53 -11.27
C LYS A 36 -14.35 18.60 -10.25
N MET A 37 -13.74 17.46 -9.94
CA MET A 37 -14.24 16.49 -8.96
C MET A 37 -13.71 16.70 -7.55
N ILE A 38 -12.49 17.26 -7.38
CA ILE A 38 -11.83 17.41 -6.07
C ILE A 38 -12.77 17.99 -5.00
N PRO A 39 -13.47 19.12 -5.23
CA PRO A 39 -14.35 19.71 -4.20
C PRO A 39 -15.53 18.81 -3.82
N LYS A 40 -15.87 17.83 -4.65
CA LYS A 40 -17.00 16.91 -4.47
C LYS A 40 -16.57 15.56 -3.91
N ILE A 41 -15.26 15.28 -3.80
CA ILE A 41 -14.75 13.97 -3.35
C ILE A 41 -15.38 13.54 -2.02
N PRO A 42 -15.46 14.37 -0.97
CA PRO A 42 -16.05 13.95 0.31
C PRO A 42 -17.50 13.43 0.16
N GLN A 43 -18.32 14.16 -0.60
CA GLN A 43 -19.71 13.75 -0.88
C GLN A 43 -19.79 12.47 -1.72
N LEU A 44 -18.91 12.33 -2.73
CA LEU A 44 -18.86 11.16 -3.59
C LEU A 44 -18.41 9.90 -2.84
N MET A 45 -17.47 10.05 -1.90
CA MET A 45 -17.04 8.99 -0.97
C MET A 45 -18.21 8.51 -0.10
N ALA A 46 -18.90 9.45 0.56
CA ALA A 46 -20.06 9.15 1.42
C ALA A 46 -21.17 8.39 0.66
N ASN A 47 -21.41 8.76 -0.60
CA ASN A 47 -22.46 8.16 -1.44
C ASN A 47 -22.04 6.86 -2.15
N ASN A 48 -20.83 6.35 -1.94
CA ASN A 48 -20.29 5.21 -2.68
C ASN A 48 -20.41 5.38 -4.22
N ASP A 49 -20.14 6.57 -4.73
CA ASP A 49 -20.29 6.93 -6.15
C ASP A 49 -19.53 6.01 -7.13
N SER A 50 -20.27 5.46 -8.09
CA SER A 50 -19.72 4.51 -9.08
C SER A 50 -18.76 5.17 -10.07
N LYS A 51 -18.93 6.47 -10.36
CA LYS A 51 -18.08 7.22 -11.29
C LYS A 51 -16.74 7.55 -10.67
N LEU A 52 -16.68 7.94 -9.40
CA LEU A 52 -15.45 8.11 -8.64
C LEU A 52 -14.68 6.79 -8.59
N LYS A 53 -15.35 5.70 -8.20
CA LYS A 53 -14.77 4.35 -8.22
C LYS A 53 -14.17 3.98 -9.58
N SER A 54 -14.92 4.19 -10.66
CA SER A 54 -14.47 3.90 -12.03
C SER A 54 -13.23 4.71 -12.41
N ARG A 55 -13.15 5.98 -11.99
CA ARG A 55 -12.01 6.86 -12.27
C ARG A 55 -10.77 6.50 -11.46
N LEU A 56 -10.92 6.13 -10.20
CA LEU A 56 -9.80 5.65 -9.37
C LEU A 56 -9.18 4.39 -9.96
N ARG A 57 -10.01 3.44 -10.43
CA ARG A 57 -9.51 2.25 -11.13
C ARG A 57 -8.78 2.57 -12.43
N LYS A 58 -9.17 3.63 -13.15
CA LYS A 58 -8.43 4.13 -14.33
C LYS A 58 -7.12 4.86 -13.96
N GLY A 59 -6.94 5.21 -12.69
CA GLY A 59 -5.75 5.87 -12.16
C GLY A 59 -5.87 7.39 -12.03
N ILE A 60 -5.17 7.92 -11.03
CA ILE A 60 -5.00 9.35 -10.84
C ILE A 60 -3.73 9.78 -11.60
N PRO A 61 -3.78 10.84 -12.44
CA PRO A 61 -2.58 11.44 -13.00
C PRO A 61 -1.62 11.87 -11.90
N GLU A 62 -0.34 11.63 -12.12
CA GLU A 62 0.67 11.72 -11.07
C GLU A 62 0.70 13.07 -10.35
N GLY A 63 0.82 14.16 -11.12
CA GLY A 63 0.98 15.52 -10.58
C GLY A 63 -0.22 16.08 -9.81
N ILE A 64 -1.29 15.30 -9.61
CA ILE A 64 -2.45 15.72 -8.81
C ILE A 64 -2.79 14.76 -7.67
N ARG A 65 -1.99 13.71 -7.42
CA ARG A 65 -2.20 12.81 -6.26
C ARG A 65 -2.16 13.56 -4.94
N MET A 66 -1.21 14.50 -4.79
CA MET A 66 -1.09 15.38 -3.61
C MET A 66 -2.35 16.23 -3.33
N LEU A 67 -3.23 16.43 -4.32
CA LEU A 67 -4.47 17.18 -4.14
C LEU A 67 -5.68 16.25 -3.92
N ILE A 68 -5.62 15.00 -4.39
CA ILE A 68 -6.74 14.06 -4.35
C ILE A 68 -6.65 13.11 -3.16
N TRP A 69 -5.47 12.56 -2.88
CA TRP A 69 -5.29 11.62 -1.78
C TRP A 69 -5.67 12.21 -0.42
N PRO A 70 -5.37 13.48 -0.09
CA PRO A 70 -5.85 14.07 1.17
C PRO A 70 -7.36 14.07 1.31
N CYS A 71 -8.10 14.34 0.21
CA CYS A 71 -9.55 14.28 0.21
C CYS A 71 -10.07 12.85 0.37
N LEU A 72 -9.42 11.88 -0.29
CA LEU A 72 -9.81 10.47 -0.20
C LEU A 72 -9.50 9.90 1.19
N ALA A 73 -8.36 10.24 1.77
CA ALA A 73 -7.93 9.87 3.11
C ALA A 73 -8.60 10.71 4.23
N GLU A 74 -9.55 11.59 3.89
CA GLU A 74 -10.31 12.40 4.85
C GLU A 74 -9.41 13.18 5.84
N ILE A 75 -8.27 13.72 5.39
CA ILE A 75 -7.23 14.31 6.26
C ILE A 75 -7.77 15.45 7.12
N ASP A 76 -8.63 16.33 6.58
CA ASP A 76 -9.20 17.43 7.35
C ASP A 76 -10.01 16.92 8.55
N GLN A 77 -10.73 15.81 8.37
CA GLN A 77 -11.47 15.17 9.47
C GLN A 77 -10.53 14.53 10.48
N MET A 78 -9.41 13.94 10.03
CA MET A 78 -8.39 13.39 10.92
C MET A 78 -7.73 14.48 11.78
N LYS A 79 -7.44 15.65 11.19
CA LYS A 79 -6.90 16.82 11.90
C LYS A 79 -7.82 17.30 13.02
N ILE A 80 -9.14 17.28 12.80
CA ILE A 80 -10.15 17.65 13.81
C ILE A 80 -10.20 16.62 14.95
N GLN A 81 -10.03 15.33 14.63
CA GLN A 81 -10.14 14.24 15.61
C GLN A 81 -8.85 14.00 16.41
N ALA A 82 -7.70 14.42 15.88
CA ALA A 82 -6.42 14.20 16.51
C ALA A 82 -6.26 15.05 17.77
N LYS A 83 -5.74 14.43 18.83
CA LYS A 83 -5.44 15.13 20.10
C LYS A 83 -4.25 16.07 19.98
N ARG A 84 -3.34 15.79 19.05
CA ARG A 84 -2.10 16.52 18.80
C ARG A 84 -1.88 16.64 17.31
N THR A 85 -1.36 17.79 16.92
CA THR A 85 -0.90 18.08 15.57
C THR A 85 0.49 17.48 15.33
N TYR A 86 0.87 17.31 14.06
CA TYR A 86 2.23 16.92 13.69
C TYR A 86 3.28 17.89 14.24
N LYS A 87 2.99 19.19 14.19
CA LYS A 87 3.88 20.25 14.71
C LYS A 87 4.18 20.07 16.21
N GLU A 88 3.14 19.83 17.02
CA GLU A 88 3.30 19.58 18.45
C GLU A 88 4.05 18.28 18.77
N LEU A 89 4.04 17.29 17.87
CA LEU A 89 4.79 16.05 18.05
C LEU A 89 6.28 16.24 17.74
N ILE A 90 6.62 16.97 16.68
CA ILE A 90 8.02 17.22 16.31
C ILE A 90 8.71 18.21 17.27
N GLU A 91 7.96 19.17 17.83
CA GLU A 91 8.46 20.12 18.82
C GLU A 91 8.52 19.52 20.23
N SER A 92 7.95 18.33 20.44
CA SER A 92 7.96 17.67 21.74
C SER A 92 9.35 17.13 22.12
N GLN A 93 9.68 17.23 23.40
CA GLN A 93 10.89 16.66 23.99
C GLN A 93 10.70 15.19 24.45
N GLU A 94 9.57 14.56 24.11
CA GLU A 94 9.26 13.18 24.47
C GLU A 94 10.22 12.21 23.76
N ILE A 95 10.78 11.25 24.47
CA ILE A 95 11.65 10.23 23.88
C ILE A 95 10.77 9.06 23.42
N SER A 96 10.88 8.66 22.15
CA SER A 96 10.21 7.44 21.71
C SER A 96 11.08 6.24 22.06
N PRO A 97 10.54 5.20 22.74
CA PRO A 97 11.30 3.97 23.00
C PRO A 97 11.67 3.22 21.71
N HIS A 98 11.14 3.65 20.57
CA HIS A 98 11.37 3.02 19.27
C HIS A 98 12.40 3.73 18.40
N ASP A 99 13.02 4.82 18.86
CA ASP A 99 13.95 5.62 18.06
C ASP A 99 15.06 4.74 17.44
N SER A 100 15.68 3.84 18.21
CA SER A 100 16.71 2.93 17.69
C SER A 100 16.21 2.01 16.57
N GLN A 101 15.02 1.43 16.72
CA GLN A 101 14.44 0.55 15.69
C GLN A 101 14.03 1.35 14.44
N ILE A 102 13.48 2.55 14.62
CA ILE A 102 13.14 3.46 13.53
C ILE A 102 14.40 3.83 12.76
N THR A 103 15.49 4.19 13.44
CA THR A 103 16.79 4.47 12.81
C THR A 103 17.23 3.30 11.94
N LEU A 104 17.29 2.07 12.48
CA LEU A 104 17.68 0.87 11.72
C LEU A 104 16.79 0.64 10.49
N ASP A 105 15.48 0.88 10.62
CA ASP A 105 14.53 0.73 9.53
C ASP A 105 14.70 1.81 8.46
N VAL A 106 14.98 3.06 8.84
CA VAL A 106 15.36 4.13 7.90
C VAL A 106 16.60 3.73 7.10
N MET A 107 17.64 3.19 7.76
CA MET A 107 18.89 2.76 7.09
C MET A 107 18.68 1.70 6.00
N ARG A 108 17.64 0.88 6.12
CA ARG A 108 17.31 -0.20 5.17
C ARG A 108 16.13 0.12 4.24
N THR A 109 15.52 1.30 4.36
CA THR A 109 14.41 1.72 3.50
C THR A 109 14.93 2.13 2.13
N PHE A 110 14.55 1.38 1.08
CA PHE A 110 14.92 1.67 -0.31
C PHE A 110 16.40 2.04 -0.49
N GLN A 111 17.32 1.21 0.00
CA GLN A 111 18.77 1.50 0.02
C GLN A 111 19.35 1.90 -1.35
N SER A 112 18.73 1.44 -2.44
CA SER A 112 19.14 1.77 -3.81
C SER A 112 18.47 3.03 -4.39
N ASN A 113 17.69 3.78 -3.61
CA ASN A 113 16.96 4.98 -4.03
C ASN A 113 17.72 6.25 -3.64
N ASP A 114 18.05 7.08 -4.63
CA ASP A 114 18.93 8.24 -4.44
C ASP A 114 18.27 9.39 -3.64
N LEU A 115 16.93 9.40 -3.56
CA LEU A 115 16.15 10.43 -2.86
C LEU A 115 15.90 10.10 -1.38
N ILE A 116 16.00 8.83 -0.99
CA ILE A 116 15.71 8.36 0.38
C ILE A 116 16.92 7.75 1.10
N LYS A 117 18.08 7.65 0.43
CA LYS A 117 19.33 7.20 1.06
C LYS A 117 19.65 7.97 2.36
N MET A 118 20.43 7.35 3.24
CA MET A 118 20.87 7.96 4.49
C MET A 118 21.42 9.38 4.29
N ASP A 119 21.24 10.22 5.31
CA ASP A 119 21.72 11.60 5.39
C ASP A 119 21.06 12.56 4.38
N THR A 120 20.03 12.11 3.66
CA THR A 120 19.14 12.99 2.89
C THR A 120 18.10 13.63 3.79
N ILE A 121 17.59 14.80 3.37
CA ILE A 121 16.43 15.44 3.99
C ILE A 121 15.26 14.45 4.07
N THR A 122 15.03 13.65 3.02
CA THR A 122 13.95 12.66 3.00
C THR A 122 14.14 11.55 4.04
N SER A 123 15.37 11.08 4.28
CA SER A 123 15.64 10.10 5.34
C SER A 123 15.41 10.68 6.74
N GLN A 124 15.72 11.96 6.95
CA GLN A 124 15.42 12.69 8.19
C GLN A 124 13.91 12.89 8.38
N SER A 125 13.20 13.26 7.30
CA SER A 125 11.73 13.33 7.30
C SER A 125 11.11 11.96 7.58
N LEU A 126 11.66 10.87 7.03
CA LEU A 126 11.19 9.52 7.30
C LEU A 126 11.31 9.16 8.78
N PHE A 127 12.46 9.41 9.39
CA PHE A 127 12.64 9.23 10.83
C PHE A 127 11.62 10.05 11.62
N THR A 128 11.49 11.34 11.29
CA THR A 128 10.61 12.29 12.00
C THR A 128 9.14 11.86 11.94
N VAL A 129 8.65 11.46 10.77
CA VAL A 129 7.28 11.00 10.57
C VAL A 129 7.02 9.70 11.34
N LEU A 130 7.92 8.71 11.23
CA LEU A 130 7.75 7.42 11.92
C LEU A 130 7.80 7.60 13.44
N ARG A 131 8.68 8.47 13.94
CA ARG A 131 8.73 8.85 15.37
C ARG A 131 7.43 9.51 15.79
N ALA A 132 6.92 10.48 15.04
CA ALA A 132 5.64 11.15 15.34
C ALA A 132 4.47 10.15 15.38
N ILE A 133 4.41 9.18 14.45
CA ILE A 133 3.41 8.10 14.48
C ILE A 133 3.54 7.25 15.74
N SER A 134 4.77 6.87 16.14
CA SER A 134 5.00 6.08 17.36
C SER A 134 4.57 6.80 18.64
N LEU A 135 4.76 8.12 18.71
CA LEU A 135 4.34 8.95 19.84
C LEU A 135 2.83 9.18 19.85
N THR A 136 2.19 9.19 18.67
CA THR A 136 0.73 9.37 18.55
C THR A 136 -0.02 8.11 18.97
N PHE A 137 0.44 6.94 18.53
CA PHE A 137 -0.20 5.65 18.80
C PHE A 137 0.67 4.83 19.75
N GLN A 138 0.82 5.27 21.00
CA GLN A 138 1.74 4.66 21.98
C GLN A 138 1.48 3.17 22.22
N ASP A 139 0.21 2.73 22.22
CA ASP A 139 -0.15 1.31 22.35
C ASP A 139 0.35 0.45 21.18
N MET A 140 0.49 1.04 20.00
CA MET A 140 1.08 0.41 18.82
C MET A 140 2.60 0.56 18.82
N GLY A 141 3.11 1.71 19.26
CA GLY A 141 4.50 2.08 19.13
C GLY A 141 4.93 2.19 17.67
N TYR A 142 6.04 1.55 17.32
CA TYR A 142 6.51 1.44 15.94
C TYR A 142 6.40 0.00 15.42
N CYS A 143 5.77 -0.17 14.26
CA CYS A 143 5.68 -1.46 13.59
C CYS A 143 6.60 -1.52 12.37
N GLN A 144 7.42 -2.57 12.34
CA GLN A 144 8.34 -2.85 11.24
C GLN A 144 7.58 -3.02 9.92
N GLY A 145 8.00 -2.28 8.89
CA GLY A 145 7.35 -2.25 7.59
C GLY A 145 6.66 -0.92 7.28
N LEU A 146 6.27 -0.14 8.30
CA LEU A 146 5.72 1.21 8.11
C LEU A 146 6.70 2.14 7.39
N ASN A 147 8.00 1.91 7.56
CA ASN A 147 9.07 2.63 6.88
C ASN A 147 8.97 2.60 5.35
N TYR A 148 8.59 1.47 4.73
CA TYR A 148 8.44 1.38 3.28
C TYR A 148 7.24 2.19 2.77
N LEU A 149 6.15 2.19 3.55
CA LEU A 149 4.94 2.92 3.21
C LEU A 149 5.15 4.43 3.37
N ALA A 150 5.69 4.86 4.51
CA ALA A 150 6.05 6.25 4.78
C ALA A 150 7.09 6.76 3.77
N GLY A 151 8.11 5.96 3.47
CA GLY A 151 9.11 6.29 2.47
C GLY A 151 8.50 6.48 1.08
N SER A 152 7.58 5.60 0.68
CA SER A 152 6.90 5.71 -0.61
C SER A 152 6.03 6.97 -0.71
N PHE A 153 5.38 7.38 0.39
CA PHE A 153 4.64 8.64 0.42
C PHE A 153 5.56 9.86 0.44
N LEU A 154 6.72 9.81 1.10
CA LEU A 154 7.69 10.92 1.12
C LEU A 154 8.30 11.21 -0.26
N LEU A 155 8.30 10.23 -1.16
CA LEU A 155 8.68 10.45 -2.56
C LEU A 155 7.62 11.23 -3.37
N LEU A 156 6.44 11.46 -2.79
CA LEU A 156 5.33 12.20 -3.41
C LEU A 156 5.01 13.52 -2.71
N MET A 157 5.17 13.59 -1.39
CA MET A 157 4.65 14.69 -0.58
C MET A 157 5.53 14.99 0.63
N ASN A 158 5.27 16.13 1.28
CA ASN A 158 5.99 16.51 2.48
C ASN A 158 5.64 15.63 3.69
N ASP A 159 6.49 15.73 4.70
CA ASP A 159 6.43 14.96 5.94
C ASP A 159 5.11 15.10 6.70
N GLU A 160 4.59 16.32 6.87
CA GLU A 160 3.29 16.53 7.54
C GLU A 160 2.17 15.79 6.81
N LEU A 161 2.13 15.89 5.49
CA LEU A 161 1.08 15.23 4.71
C LEU A 161 1.23 13.71 4.78
N VAL A 162 2.45 13.17 4.80
CA VAL A 162 2.67 11.73 5.04
C VAL A 162 2.17 11.31 6.41
N TYR A 163 2.49 12.05 7.46
CA TYR A 163 2.00 11.78 8.81
C TYR A 163 0.46 11.66 8.84
N TRP A 164 -0.26 12.59 8.22
CA TRP A 164 -1.72 12.56 8.20
C TRP A 164 -2.30 11.40 7.36
N HIS A 165 -1.64 11.00 6.28
CA HIS A 165 -2.05 9.80 5.53
C HIS A 165 -1.86 8.53 6.37
N LEU A 166 -0.76 8.41 7.13
CA LEU A 166 -0.54 7.28 8.04
C LEU A 166 -1.52 7.31 9.21
N TYR A 167 -1.80 8.47 9.79
CA TYR A 167 -2.82 8.64 10.82
C TYR A 167 -4.19 8.17 10.31
N SER A 168 -4.60 8.61 9.12
CA SER A 168 -5.85 8.18 8.48
C SER A 168 -5.87 6.68 8.22
N LEU A 169 -4.79 6.13 7.67
CA LEU A 169 -4.67 4.70 7.41
C LEU A 169 -4.91 3.89 8.68
N LEU A 170 -4.23 4.25 9.78
CA LEU A 170 -4.32 3.55 11.06
C LEU A 170 -5.73 3.67 11.63
N THR A 171 -6.28 4.88 11.72
CA THR A 171 -7.55 5.14 12.42
C THR A 171 -8.81 4.83 11.61
N LYS A 172 -8.87 5.29 10.35
CA LYS A 172 -10.07 5.23 9.51
C LYS A 172 -10.14 3.96 8.68
N TYR A 173 -9.01 3.50 8.17
CA TYR A 173 -8.97 2.37 7.22
C TYR A 173 -8.83 1.00 7.88
N GLY A 174 -8.97 0.93 9.22
CA GLY A 174 -9.06 -0.33 9.96
C GLY A 174 -7.73 -1.05 10.11
N CYS A 175 -6.63 -0.32 10.00
CA CYS A 175 -5.29 -0.88 10.09
C CYS A 175 -4.80 -0.96 11.54
N LEU A 176 -5.10 0.02 12.41
CA LEU A 176 -4.46 0.16 13.74
C LEU A 176 -4.49 -1.13 14.57
N ASP A 177 -5.65 -1.80 14.67
CA ASP A 177 -5.80 -3.06 15.42
C ASP A 177 -4.82 -4.15 14.98
N THR A 178 -4.46 -4.17 13.69
CA THR A 178 -3.53 -5.17 13.12
C THR A 178 -2.08 -4.80 13.31
N TYR A 179 -1.77 -3.52 13.48
CA TYR A 179 -0.44 -3.06 13.85
C TYR A 179 -0.18 -3.21 15.36
N ILE A 180 -1.18 -2.95 16.20
CA ILE A 180 -1.11 -3.19 17.66
C ILE A 180 -0.96 -4.69 17.94
N ASN A 181 -1.83 -5.50 17.34
CA ASN A 181 -1.78 -6.94 17.51
C ASN A 181 -1.70 -7.65 16.14
N PRO A 182 -0.49 -8.06 15.72
CA PRO A 182 -0.28 -8.76 14.46
C PRO A 182 -1.13 -10.04 14.32
N THR A 183 -1.58 -10.70 15.40
CA THR A 183 -2.46 -11.87 15.29
C THR A 183 -3.82 -11.53 14.68
N ASN A 184 -4.25 -10.25 14.73
CA ASN A 184 -5.46 -9.81 14.07
C ASN A 184 -5.37 -9.91 12.54
N THR A 185 -4.17 -10.04 11.96
CA THR A 185 -3.99 -10.30 10.53
C THR A 185 -4.33 -11.74 10.13
N LEU A 186 -4.43 -12.69 11.08
CA LEU A 186 -4.75 -14.09 10.79
C LEU A 186 -6.11 -14.24 10.10
N LYS A 187 -7.10 -13.40 10.44
CA LYS A 187 -8.40 -13.38 9.75
C LYS A 187 -8.27 -12.99 8.27
N TYR A 188 -7.28 -12.15 7.94
CA TYR A 188 -6.98 -11.78 6.56
C TYR A 188 -6.32 -12.93 5.82
N PHE A 189 -5.38 -13.63 6.44
CA PHE A 189 -4.76 -14.81 5.83
C PHE A 189 -5.77 -15.93 5.61
N TYR A 190 -6.68 -16.16 6.55
CA TYR A 190 -7.78 -17.11 6.39
C TYR A 190 -8.69 -16.74 5.20
N ALA A 191 -9.13 -15.48 5.13
CA ALA A 191 -9.94 -15.01 4.00
C ALA A 191 -9.19 -15.08 2.66
N LEU A 192 -7.89 -14.77 2.66
CA LEU A 192 -7.05 -14.85 1.47
C LEU A 192 -6.92 -16.30 1.00
N ASP A 193 -6.71 -17.26 1.91
CA ASP A 193 -6.65 -18.69 1.58
C ASP A 193 -7.93 -19.18 0.88
N ILE A 194 -9.10 -18.83 1.43
CA ILE A 194 -10.41 -19.12 0.82
C ILE A 194 -10.51 -18.52 -0.59
N LEU A 195 -10.07 -17.27 -0.76
CA LEU A 195 -10.11 -16.60 -2.05
C LEU A 195 -9.14 -17.22 -3.06
N ILE A 196 -7.96 -17.67 -2.62
CA ILE A 196 -7.01 -18.39 -3.49
C ILE A 196 -7.64 -19.71 -3.92
N LYS A 197 -8.23 -20.47 -2.99
CA LYS A 197 -8.95 -21.71 -3.33
C LYS A 197 -10.06 -21.47 -4.36
N GLN A 198 -10.78 -20.36 -4.24
CA GLN A 198 -11.88 -20.01 -5.14
C GLN A 198 -11.40 -19.57 -6.53
N PHE A 199 -10.38 -18.72 -6.61
CA PHE A 199 -10.00 -18.06 -7.86
C PHE A 199 -8.75 -18.64 -8.54
N LEU A 200 -7.90 -19.33 -7.78
CA LEU A 200 -6.62 -19.92 -8.24
C LEU A 200 -6.45 -21.33 -7.62
N PRO A 201 -7.38 -22.28 -7.90
CA PRO A 201 -7.43 -23.57 -7.21
C PRO A 201 -6.16 -24.42 -7.40
N ASP A 202 -5.47 -24.28 -8.52
CA ASP A 202 -4.20 -24.96 -8.78
C ASP A 202 -3.02 -24.38 -8.00
N VAL A 203 -2.97 -23.05 -7.84
CA VAL A 203 -2.03 -22.39 -6.92
C VAL A 203 -2.32 -22.83 -5.48
N HIS A 204 -3.59 -22.87 -5.07
CA HIS A 204 -3.98 -23.38 -3.75
C HIS A 204 -3.54 -24.83 -3.54
N ALA A 205 -3.76 -25.71 -4.52
CA ALA A 205 -3.33 -27.11 -4.45
C ALA A 205 -1.79 -27.23 -4.35
N ARG A 206 -1.05 -26.38 -5.07
CA ARG A 206 0.41 -26.31 -4.98
C ARG A 206 0.87 -25.84 -3.60
N PHE A 207 0.22 -24.85 -3.01
CA PHE A 207 0.51 -24.39 -1.65
C PHE A 207 0.22 -25.47 -0.61
N ALA A 208 -0.91 -26.18 -0.74
CA ALA A 208 -1.27 -27.29 0.14
C ALA A 208 -0.22 -28.42 0.09
N LYS A 209 0.29 -28.76 -1.10
CA LYS A 209 1.36 -29.78 -1.25
C LYS A 209 2.63 -29.44 -0.45
N PHE A 210 2.93 -28.15 -0.29
CA PHE A 210 4.12 -27.67 0.42
C PHE A 210 3.80 -27.09 1.81
N ASN A 211 2.57 -27.26 2.32
CA ASN A 211 2.11 -26.67 3.59
C ASN A 211 2.33 -25.15 3.69
N ILE A 212 2.18 -24.45 2.57
CA ILE A 212 2.34 -22.99 2.51
C ILE A 212 1.03 -22.34 2.91
N VAL A 213 1.05 -21.58 4.01
CA VAL A 213 -0.07 -20.74 4.44
C VAL A 213 0.20 -19.27 4.13
N PRO A 214 -0.83 -18.43 3.93
CA PRO A 214 -0.62 -17.03 3.52
C PRO A 214 0.22 -16.19 4.48
N PHE A 215 0.27 -16.54 5.77
CA PHE A 215 1.15 -15.89 6.75
C PHE A 215 2.62 -15.79 6.27
N TYR A 216 3.14 -16.81 5.58
CA TYR A 216 4.56 -16.87 5.18
C TYR A 216 4.97 -15.88 4.08
N TYR A 217 4.01 -15.35 3.31
CA TYR A 217 4.31 -14.46 2.19
C TYR A 217 3.47 -13.17 2.18
N ALA A 218 2.26 -13.19 2.73
CA ALA A 218 1.33 -12.07 2.63
C ALA A 218 1.35 -11.13 3.84
N ALA A 219 2.01 -11.48 4.95
CA ALA A 219 2.06 -10.61 6.12
C ALA A 219 2.64 -9.23 5.78
N GLU A 220 3.79 -9.23 5.10
CA GLU A 220 4.42 -8.00 4.63
C GLU A 220 3.55 -7.25 3.63
N TRP A 221 2.87 -7.94 2.71
CA TRP A 221 2.00 -7.32 1.71
C TRP A 221 0.89 -6.48 2.33
N PHE A 222 0.27 -6.98 3.40
CA PHE A 222 -0.81 -6.27 4.10
C PHE A 222 -0.26 -5.13 4.97
N ILE A 223 0.83 -5.37 5.70
CA ILE A 223 1.45 -4.37 6.60
C ILE A 223 2.09 -3.23 5.83
N THR A 224 2.62 -3.44 4.63
CA THR A 224 3.27 -2.38 3.85
C THR A 224 2.37 -1.79 2.77
N LEU A 225 1.11 -2.24 2.67
CA LEU A 225 0.23 -1.96 1.52
C LEU A 225 0.97 -2.21 0.18
N PHE A 226 1.74 -3.30 0.13
CA PHE A 226 2.59 -3.71 -0.98
C PHE A 226 3.74 -2.76 -1.34
N SER A 227 3.97 -1.66 -0.61
CA SER A 227 5.06 -0.71 -0.90
C SER A 227 6.46 -1.33 -0.82
N SER A 228 6.61 -2.44 -0.11
CA SER A 228 7.88 -3.14 -0.01
C SER A 228 8.14 -4.15 -1.14
N ILE A 229 7.12 -4.51 -1.93
CA ILE A 229 7.26 -5.53 -3.00
C ILE A 229 6.89 -5.03 -4.39
N LEU A 230 5.93 -4.11 -4.50
CA LEU A 230 5.53 -3.55 -5.78
C LEU A 230 6.34 -2.29 -6.07
N PRO A 231 6.81 -2.09 -7.32
CA PRO A 231 7.46 -0.85 -7.70
C PRO A 231 6.49 0.32 -7.59
N MET A 232 7.05 1.53 -7.42
CA MET A 232 6.30 2.76 -7.17
C MET A 232 5.08 2.91 -8.09
N GLN A 233 5.25 2.74 -9.41
CA GLN A 233 4.16 2.92 -10.38
C GLN A 233 2.95 2.01 -10.14
N ILE A 234 3.16 0.76 -9.70
CA ILE A 234 2.06 -0.16 -9.36
C ILE A 234 1.52 0.17 -7.96
N PHE A 235 2.40 0.42 -7.00
CA PHE A 235 2.03 0.80 -5.63
C PHE A 235 1.10 2.02 -5.61
N LEU A 236 1.42 3.08 -6.37
CA LEU A 236 0.58 4.28 -6.48
C LEU A 236 -0.81 3.97 -6.99
N ARG A 237 -0.92 3.05 -7.96
CA ARG A 237 -2.19 2.63 -8.55
C ARG A 237 -3.02 1.76 -7.62
N VAL A 238 -2.37 0.88 -6.86
CA VAL A 238 -3.01 0.13 -5.76
C VAL A 238 -3.54 1.10 -4.71
N THR A 239 -2.74 2.10 -4.34
CA THR A 239 -3.09 3.12 -3.34
C THR A 239 -4.25 4.02 -3.78
N ASP A 240 -4.26 4.47 -5.05
CA ASP A 240 -5.38 5.22 -5.65
C ASP A 240 -6.73 4.53 -5.41
N ILE A 241 -6.76 3.19 -5.50
CA ILE A 241 -7.97 2.38 -5.32
C ILE A 241 -8.20 2.03 -3.85
N PHE A 242 -7.15 1.82 -3.07
CA PHE A 242 -7.23 1.47 -1.65
C PHE A 242 -7.99 2.53 -0.86
N TRP A 243 -7.72 3.82 -1.09
CA TRP A 243 -8.42 4.90 -0.37
C TRP A 243 -9.96 4.87 -0.54
N TYR A 244 -10.47 4.22 -1.58
CA TYR A 244 -11.91 4.09 -1.83
C TYR A 244 -12.44 2.68 -1.51
N GLU A 245 -11.77 1.64 -1.98
CA GLU A 245 -12.24 0.25 -1.86
C GLU A 245 -11.71 -0.49 -0.61
N HIS A 246 -10.82 0.14 0.17
CA HIS A 246 -10.24 -0.36 1.42
C HIS A 246 -9.54 -1.72 1.21
N HIS A 247 -9.57 -2.61 2.21
CA HIS A 247 -8.94 -3.93 2.17
C HIS A 247 -9.38 -4.81 0.99
N LYS A 248 -10.52 -4.57 0.32
CA LYS A 248 -10.83 -5.31 -0.92
C LYS A 248 -9.72 -5.16 -1.97
N THR A 249 -9.08 -4.00 -2.01
CA THR A 249 -7.95 -3.74 -2.89
C THR A 249 -6.75 -4.62 -2.53
N THR A 250 -6.48 -4.85 -1.24
CA THR A 250 -5.34 -5.66 -0.81
C THR A 250 -5.51 -7.14 -1.16
N PHE A 251 -6.72 -7.69 -0.97
CA PHE A 251 -7.03 -9.06 -1.43
C PHE A 251 -6.90 -9.21 -2.94
N ARG A 252 -7.40 -8.24 -3.72
CA ARG A 252 -7.29 -8.26 -5.19
C ARG A 252 -5.85 -8.14 -5.68
N ALA A 253 -5.05 -7.27 -5.06
CA ALA A 253 -3.64 -7.15 -5.37
C ALA A 253 -2.88 -8.44 -5.05
N SER A 254 -3.17 -9.08 -3.91
CA SER A 254 -2.60 -10.39 -3.54
C SER A 254 -2.93 -11.46 -4.59
N LEU A 255 -4.19 -11.59 -4.97
CA LEU A 255 -4.62 -12.54 -6.01
C LEU A 255 -4.00 -12.22 -7.38
N ALA A 256 -3.81 -10.95 -7.72
CA ALA A 256 -3.15 -10.55 -8.94
C ALA A 256 -1.67 -10.96 -8.96
N ILE A 257 -0.94 -10.74 -7.85
CA ILE A 257 0.46 -11.20 -7.71
C ILE A 257 0.54 -12.72 -7.93
N LEU A 258 -0.32 -13.48 -7.23
CA LEU A 258 -0.36 -14.94 -7.35
C LEU A 258 -0.71 -15.41 -8.76
N LYS A 259 -1.68 -14.76 -9.42
CA LYS A 259 -2.06 -15.09 -10.80
C LYS A 259 -0.96 -14.78 -11.80
N ILE A 260 -0.25 -13.68 -11.62
CA ILE A 260 0.85 -13.26 -12.51
C ILE A 260 2.05 -14.21 -12.37
N ARG A 261 2.37 -14.65 -11.15
CA ARG A 261 3.48 -15.57 -10.85
C ARG A 261 3.10 -17.06 -10.94
N LYS A 262 1.89 -17.35 -11.41
CA LYS A 262 1.28 -18.69 -11.37
C LYS A 262 2.17 -19.78 -11.97
N GLU A 263 2.71 -19.57 -13.17
CA GLU A 263 3.51 -20.59 -13.85
C GLU A 263 4.80 -20.93 -13.09
N GLU A 264 5.48 -19.93 -12.52
CA GLU A 264 6.67 -20.13 -11.68
C GLU A 264 6.30 -20.89 -10.39
N ILE A 265 5.17 -20.55 -9.77
CA ILE A 265 4.69 -21.24 -8.56
C ILE A 265 4.38 -22.71 -8.86
N LEU A 266 3.72 -23.00 -9.99
CA LEU A 266 3.35 -24.38 -10.37
C LEU A 266 4.56 -25.23 -10.74
N THR A 267 5.63 -24.63 -11.23
CA THR A 267 6.88 -25.33 -11.59
C THR A 267 7.85 -25.47 -10.41
N ALA A 268 7.65 -24.71 -9.33
CA ALA A 268 8.45 -24.81 -8.11
C ALA A 268 8.44 -26.22 -7.50
N LYS A 269 9.63 -26.64 -7.05
CA LYS A 269 9.90 -27.98 -6.53
C LYS A 269 9.91 -28.05 -4.99
N SER A 270 9.96 -26.91 -4.32
CA SER A 270 9.97 -26.84 -2.85
C SER A 270 9.26 -25.59 -2.32
N MET A 271 9.03 -25.56 -1.01
CA MET A 271 8.47 -24.41 -0.30
C MET A 271 9.34 -23.16 -0.46
N GLU A 272 10.66 -23.31 -0.30
CA GLU A 272 11.64 -22.23 -0.35
C GLU A 272 11.62 -21.55 -1.73
N GLN A 273 11.50 -22.33 -2.81
CA GLN A 273 11.40 -21.79 -4.17
C GLN A 273 10.13 -20.95 -4.33
N VAL A 274 8.99 -21.43 -3.84
CA VAL A 274 7.73 -20.65 -3.88
C VAL A 274 7.88 -19.35 -3.10
N ILE A 275 8.44 -19.38 -1.88
CA ILE A 275 8.64 -18.18 -1.08
C ILE A 275 9.62 -17.21 -1.76
N ALA A 276 10.69 -17.72 -2.38
CA ALA A 276 11.63 -16.89 -3.14
C ALA A 276 10.97 -16.21 -4.34
N ILE A 277 10.15 -16.92 -5.11
CA ILE A 277 9.33 -16.37 -6.20
C ILE A 277 8.46 -15.23 -5.65
N LEU A 278 7.72 -15.48 -4.56
CA LEU A 278 6.80 -14.50 -3.98
C LEU A 278 7.48 -13.32 -3.31
N LYS A 279 8.77 -13.41 -2.97
CA LYS A 279 9.58 -12.31 -2.41
C LYS A 279 10.43 -11.59 -3.46
N ASP A 280 10.45 -12.05 -4.71
CA ASP A 280 11.20 -11.39 -5.78
C ASP A 280 10.53 -10.07 -6.19
N GLN A 281 11.04 -8.98 -5.62
CA GLN A 281 10.61 -7.61 -5.89
C GLN A 281 10.96 -7.17 -7.32
N LYS A 282 12.01 -7.74 -7.92
CA LYS A 282 12.53 -7.29 -9.23
C LYS A 282 11.60 -7.69 -10.37
N PHE A 283 10.85 -8.78 -10.21
CA PHE A 283 9.90 -9.26 -11.21
C PHE A 283 8.94 -8.15 -11.68
N PHE A 284 8.41 -7.37 -10.73
CA PHE A 284 7.41 -6.35 -11.05
C PHE A 284 8.00 -5.06 -11.60
N ASN A 285 9.32 -4.84 -11.52
CA ASN A 285 9.95 -3.60 -11.97
C ASN A 285 9.64 -3.26 -13.43
N ASN A 286 9.42 -4.22 -14.32
CA ASN A 286 9.06 -3.91 -15.72
C ASN A 286 7.62 -4.32 -16.06
N PHE A 287 6.79 -4.55 -15.04
CA PHE A 287 5.42 -4.99 -15.25
C PHE A 287 4.49 -3.79 -15.45
N ASP A 288 3.70 -3.81 -16.52
CA ASP A 288 2.75 -2.73 -16.84
C ASP A 288 1.73 -2.53 -15.70
N PRO A 289 1.70 -1.32 -15.07
CA PRO A 289 0.74 -1.01 -14.01
C PRO A 289 -0.72 -1.12 -14.45
N GLU A 290 -1.06 -0.78 -15.70
CA GLU A 290 -2.44 -0.91 -16.19
C GLU A 290 -2.85 -2.37 -16.33
N LYS A 291 -1.94 -3.23 -16.82
CA LYS A 291 -2.14 -4.67 -16.85
C LYS A 291 -2.33 -5.24 -15.44
N PHE A 292 -1.53 -4.80 -14.46
CA PHE A 292 -1.66 -5.25 -13.07
C PHE A 292 -3.05 -4.91 -12.51
N ILE A 293 -3.46 -3.64 -12.63
CA ILE A 293 -4.77 -3.18 -12.14
C ILE A 293 -5.93 -3.86 -12.88
N LYS A 294 -5.79 -4.09 -14.19
CA LYS A 294 -6.79 -4.82 -14.98
C LYS A 294 -7.00 -6.23 -14.43
N ILE A 295 -5.91 -6.98 -14.20
CA ILE A 295 -5.98 -8.33 -13.59
C ILE A 295 -6.63 -8.25 -12.22
N ALA A 296 -6.12 -7.38 -11.33
CA ALA A 296 -6.60 -7.24 -9.96
C ALA A 296 -8.10 -6.90 -9.88
N MET A 297 -8.59 -6.01 -10.75
CA MET A 297 -9.95 -5.47 -10.66
C MET A 297 -11.00 -6.22 -11.48
N LYS A 298 -10.60 -6.94 -12.55
CA LYS A 298 -11.54 -7.67 -13.42
C LYS A 298 -11.68 -9.13 -13.06
N ASP A 299 -10.59 -9.79 -12.68
CA ASP A 299 -10.56 -11.25 -12.60
C ASP A 299 -11.07 -11.79 -11.26
N PHE A 300 -11.16 -10.93 -10.24
CA PHE A 300 -11.51 -11.32 -8.86
C PHE A 300 -12.72 -10.54 -8.35
N ILE A 301 -13.89 -11.16 -8.45
CA ILE A 301 -15.17 -10.57 -8.09
C ILE A 301 -15.67 -11.15 -6.77
N PHE A 302 -15.49 -10.39 -5.70
CA PHE A 302 -16.08 -10.64 -4.38
C PHE A 302 -16.54 -9.32 -3.75
N SER A 303 -17.45 -9.41 -2.78
CA SER A 303 -18.09 -8.28 -2.10
C SER A 303 -17.46 -8.02 -0.72
N LYS A 304 -17.82 -6.90 -0.08
CA LYS A 304 -17.45 -6.66 1.34
C LYS A 304 -18.16 -7.67 2.27
N LYS A 305 -19.35 -8.17 1.87
CA LYS A 305 -20.12 -9.16 2.64
C LYS A 305 -19.41 -10.51 2.66
N ASP A 306 -18.79 -10.92 1.55
CA ASP A 306 -18.02 -12.16 1.47
C ASP A 306 -16.83 -12.15 2.43
N LEU A 307 -16.05 -11.05 2.43
CA LEU A 307 -14.93 -10.90 3.38
C LEU A 307 -15.40 -10.94 4.83
N ARG A 308 -16.50 -10.24 5.17
CA ARG A 308 -17.06 -10.27 6.52
C ARG A 308 -17.47 -11.68 6.93
N LYS A 309 -18.14 -12.41 6.04
CA LYS A 309 -18.48 -13.82 6.26
C LYS A 309 -17.24 -14.66 6.57
N TYR A 310 -16.14 -14.47 5.84
CA TYR A 310 -14.89 -15.22 6.10
C TYR A 310 -14.25 -14.83 7.44
N TYR A 311 -14.33 -13.57 7.86
CA TYR A 311 -13.86 -13.16 9.18
C TYR A 311 -14.71 -13.74 10.31
N ASP A 312 -16.03 -13.78 10.14
CA ASP A 312 -16.96 -14.37 11.11
C ASP A 312 -16.72 -15.89 11.23
N GLN A 313 -16.45 -16.57 10.12
CA GLN A 313 -16.04 -17.99 10.09
C GLN A 313 -14.73 -18.22 10.85
N PHE A 314 -13.71 -17.37 10.63
CA PHE A 314 -12.45 -17.45 11.36
C PHE A 314 -12.67 -17.27 12.87
N ALA A 315 -13.43 -16.25 13.27
CA ALA A 315 -13.73 -15.99 14.68
C ALA A 315 -14.49 -17.15 15.35
N ALA A 316 -15.39 -17.81 14.64
CA ALA A 316 -16.10 -18.98 15.14
C ALA A 316 -15.18 -20.20 15.30
N ALA A 317 -14.17 -20.37 14.43
CA ALA A 317 -13.21 -21.45 14.51
C ALA A 317 -12.23 -21.30 15.69
N GLN A 318 -11.91 -20.08 16.11
CA GLN A 318 -11.02 -19.81 17.26
C GLN A 318 -11.68 -20.06 18.63
N LYS A 319 -13.02 -20.20 18.67
CA LYS A 319 -13.78 -20.42 19.92
C LYS A 319 -14.05 -21.90 20.21
N LYS A 320 -13.66 -22.80 19.32
CA LYS A 320 -13.82 -24.25 19.45
C LYS A 320 -12.51 -24.87 19.90
#